data_AF-A0A5N7APC4-F1
#
_entry.id   AF-A0A5N7APC4-F1
#
_cell.length_a   1.000
_cell.length_b   1.000
_cell.length_c   1.000
_cell.angle_alpha   90.00
_cell.angle_beta   90.00
_cell.angle_gamma   90.00
#
_symmetry.space_group_name_H-M   'P 1'
#
loop_
_entity.id
_entity.type
_entity.pdbx_description
1 polymer ?
#
loop_
_entity_poly.entity_id
_entity_poly.type
_entity_poly.pdbx_seq_one_letter_code
_entity_poly.pdbx_strand_id
1 'polypeptide(L)'
;MVPDQQHPASGSPAAQPLSGALLTSADNVEDVAAGLRIFREPLPEHATEITSIIADLYSISHSLRVSSTILEKGIHQQHIASAESDLELVCTSLKQTLDDIFDFFGDIDLRQGSDRDKYKRTWTVMCKYFYDESQTSLANRMAMYKAFLGELADISKEGFMDATLMAKLRRYIEPLQGRRTSRSALGLAPTSPTASNPYAPDSVDGDSNTDQPGSVSNHWVKTVFETNISSTPIAEIGESSNCFGEPQDGVKTWLHDEGFEEALQLPFPGEWDTLVSFYVREIDHRVRIVCDRVSVNETHDYHCLPLNLLEIVRVGSCLQLCRRRRQGQELVLWLNLKFTTIESMVCFFGTFLALRSQDRGRPVEHIRDYELDMEDELYGGLIFAGKDLHALRIFQDGSSRAVRLQASVYHGEMKNVPVWTAFITQHMKSEGWMRLMPPTLVSLRELQRVIFTFSDYSQPRTRDGENVIQFTTEADAQGFVDVIIELSKA
;
A
#
# COMPACT_ATOMS: atom_id res chain seq x y z
N MET A 1 -63.99 -36.96 20.23
CA MET A 1 -62.99 -37.73 20.98
C MET A 1 -61.75 -37.80 20.12
N VAL A 2 -60.67 -37.12 20.56
CA VAL A 2 -59.24 -37.47 20.49
C VAL A 2 -58.69 -38.06 19.16
N PRO A 3 -57.52 -37.62 18.66
CA PRO A 3 -56.98 -36.27 18.56
C PRO A 3 -56.41 -36.00 17.14
N ASP A 4 -56.27 -34.74 16.73
CA ASP A 4 -55.45 -34.42 15.57
C ASP A 4 -53.98 -34.51 15.97
N GLN A 5 -53.25 -35.45 15.37
CA GLN A 5 -51.82 -35.66 15.57
C GLN A 5 -51.07 -34.43 15.07
N GLN A 6 -50.46 -33.68 15.99
CA GLN A 6 -49.35 -32.80 15.66
C GLN A 6 -48.22 -33.65 15.07
N HIS A 7 -48.06 -33.58 13.75
CA HIS A 7 -46.80 -33.92 13.11
C HIS A 7 -45.74 -32.92 13.60
N PRO A 8 -44.60 -33.37 14.16
CA PRO A 8 -43.47 -32.48 14.37
C PRO A 8 -43.02 -32.01 13.00
N ALA A 9 -42.75 -30.71 12.85
CA ALA A 9 -42.08 -30.18 11.68
C ALA A 9 -40.80 -30.99 11.47
N SER A 10 -40.80 -31.87 10.48
CA SER A 10 -39.65 -32.67 10.11
C SER A 10 -38.60 -31.72 9.56
N GLY A 11 -37.68 -31.28 10.42
CA GLY A 11 -36.46 -30.62 10.01
C GLY A 11 -35.78 -31.47 8.94
N SER A 12 -35.33 -30.82 7.86
CA SER A 12 -34.66 -31.50 6.76
C SER A 12 -33.52 -32.39 7.31
N PRO A 13 -33.42 -33.67 6.92
CA PRO A 13 -32.39 -34.57 7.44
C PRO A 13 -30.96 -34.13 7.10
N ALA A 14 -30.78 -33.15 6.20
CA ALA A 14 -29.51 -32.51 5.89
C ALA A 14 -29.12 -31.36 6.86
N ALA A 15 -30.07 -30.76 7.59
CA ALA A 15 -29.83 -29.61 8.46
C ALA A 15 -29.21 -29.99 9.83
N GLN A 16 -29.51 -31.19 10.33
CA GLN A 16 -28.93 -31.71 11.58
C GLN A 16 -27.40 -31.95 11.54
N PRO A 17 -26.82 -32.57 10.50
CA PRO A 17 -25.37 -32.77 10.44
C PRO A 17 -24.59 -31.45 10.27
N LEU A 18 -25.16 -30.45 9.58
CA LEU A 18 -24.52 -29.14 9.42
C LEU A 18 -24.55 -28.33 10.73
N SER A 19 -25.66 -28.37 11.49
CA SER A 19 -25.72 -27.73 12.82
C SER A 19 -24.67 -28.29 13.78
N GLY A 20 -24.51 -29.62 13.84
CA GLY A 20 -23.48 -30.26 14.66
C GLY A 20 -22.05 -29.90 14.25
N ALA A 21 -21.79 -29.75 12.95
CA ALA A 21 -20.49 -29.32 12.43
C ALA A 21 -20.15 -27.88 12.84
N LEU A 22 -21.14 -26.99 12.89
CA LEU A 22 -20.96 -25.59 13.32
C LEU A 22 -20.63 -25.48 14.81
N LEU A 23 -21.29 -26.27 15.65
CA LEU A 23 -20.99 -26.31 17.09
C LEU A 23 -19.57 -26.83 17.34
N THR A 24 -19.17 -27.88 16.62
CA THR A 24 -17.80 -28.42 16.69
C THR A 24 -16.77 -27.38 16.23
N SER A 25 -17.08 -26.64 15.15
CA SER A 25 -16.21 -25.56 14.66
C SER A 25 -16.11 -24.41 15.69
N ALA A 26 -17.21 -24.06 16.37
CA ALA A 26 -17.21 -23.06 17.43
C ALA A 26 -16.34 -23.45 18.63
N ASP A 27 -16.40 -24.71 19.06
CA ASP A 27 -15.55 -25.23 20.13
C ASP A 27 -14.06 -25.19 19.72
N ASN A 28 -13.72 -25.61 18.49
CA ASN A 28 -12.34 -25.54 17.97
C ASN A 28 -11.79 -24.11 17.91
N VAL A 29 -12.64 -23.13 17.58
CA VAL A 29 -12.28 -21.69 17.56
C VAL A 29 -11.94 -21.20 18.97
N GLU A 30 -12.70 -21.61 19.99
CA GLU A 30 -12.45 -21.27 21.39
C GLU A 30 -11.16 -21.91 21.90
N ASP A 31 -10.88 -23.17 21.52
CA ASP A 31 -9.64 -23.85 21.88
C ASP A 31 -8.41 -23.15 21.29
N VAL A 32 -8.48 -22.70 20.03
CA VAL A 32 -7.40 -21.88 19.43
C VAL A 32 -7.24 -20.55 20.16
N ALA A 33 -8.35 -19.89 20.54
CA ALA A 33 -8.30 -18.64 21.32
C ALA A 33 -7.65 -18.85 22.69
N ALA A 34 -7.92 -19.98 23.35
CA ALA A 34 -7.27 -20.37 24.59
C ALA A 34 -5.77 -20.62 24.39
N GLY A 35 -5.38 -21.30 23.31
CA GLY A 35 -3.98 -21.53 22.95
C GLY A 35 -3.21 -20.22 22.70
N LEU A 36 -3.79 -19.29 21.94
CA LEU A 36 -3.21 -17.97 21.69
C LEU A 36 -3.04 -17.14 22.96
N ARG A 37 -3.91 -17.33 23.97
CA ARG A 37 -3.79 -16.60 25.25
C ARG A 37 -2.45 -16.85 25.94
N ILE A 38 -1.89 -18.04 25.78
CA ILE A 38 -0.61 -18.45 26.35
C ILE A 38 0.56 -17.64 25.74
N PHE A 39 0.43 -17.17 24.50
CA PHE A 39 1.45 -16.35 23.82
C PHE A 39 1.53 -14.91 24.36
N ARG A 40 0.49 -14.42 25.04
CA ARG A 40 0.37 -13.01 25.41
C ARG A 40 1.39 -12.57 26.47
N GLU A 41 1.64 -13.41 27.47
CA GLU A 41 2.57 -13.09 28.56
C GLU A 41 4.04 -13.17 28.10
N PRO A 42 4.48 -14.20 27.35
CA PRO A 42 5.84 -14.25 26.81
C PRO A 42 6.14 -13.17 25.75
N LEU A 43 5.10 -12.67 25.05
CA LEU A 43 5.23 -11.73 23.92
C LEU A 43 4.49 -10.40 24.17
N PRO A 44 4.96 -9.57 25.13
CA PRO A 44 4.32 -8.28 25.42
C PRO A 44 4.33 -7.34 24.20
N GLU A 45 5.34 -7.44 23.33
CA GLU A 45 5.44 -6.67 22.08
C GLU A 45 4.30 -6.96 21.07
N HIS A 46 3.65 -8.12 21.17
CA HIS A 46 2.53 -8.52 20.30
C HIS A 46 1.20 -8.63 21.07
N ALA A 47 1.17 -8.23 22.35
CA ALA A 47 0.03 -8.49 23.22
C ALA A 47 -1.28 -7.85 22.71
N THR A 48 -1.22 -6.69 22.06
CA THR A 48 -2.37 -6.01 21.46
C THR A 48 -2.93 -6.79 20.26
N GLU A 49 -2.07 -7.20 19.34
CA GLU A 49 -2.42 -8.01 18.16
C GLU A 49 -3.01 -9.37 18.58
N ILE A 50 -2.35 -10.09 19.49
CA ILE A 50 -2.82 -11.38 20.02
C ILE A 50 -4.20 -11.22 20.68
N THR A 51 -4.40 -10.15 21.47
CA THR A 51 -5.69 -9.89 22.12
C THR A 51 -6.79 -9.58 21.10
N SER A 52 -6.47 -8.86 20.02
CA SER A 52 -7.42 -8.59 18.93
C SER A 52 -7.85 -9.88 18.24
N ILE A 53 -6.91 -10.75 17.91
CA ILE A 53 -7.19 -12.05 17.27
C ILE A 53 -8.06 -12.93 18.17
N ILE A 54 -7.76 -12.98 19.48
CA ILE A 54 -8.58 -13.70 20.46
C ILE A 54 -10.02 -13.16 20.50
N ALA A 55 -10.20 -11.83 20.49
CA ALA A 55 -11.52 -11.22 20.49
C ALA A 55 -12.31 -11.54 19.21
N ASP A 56 -11.65 -11.58 18.06
CA ASP A 56 -12.27 -11.97 16.79
C ASP A 56 -12.65 -13.45 16.77
N LEU A 57 -11.82 -14.35 17.32
CA LEU A 57 -12.14 -15.77 17.47
C LEU A 57 -13.40 -15.98 18.34
N TYR A 58 -13.52 -15.31 19.50
CA TYR A 58 -14.74 -15.41 20.30
C TYR A 58 -15.98 -14.86 19.57
N SER A 59 -15.81 -13.80 18.77
CA SER A 59 -16.89 -13.28 17.93
C SER A 59 -17.32 -14.30 16.86
N ILE A 60 -16.36 -14.98 16.23
CA ILE A 60 -16.59 -16.05 15.25
C ILE A 60 -17.33 -17.23 15.90
N SER A 61 -16.89 -17.71 17.07
CA SER A 61 -17.57 -18.77 17.82
C SER A 61 -19.03 -18.40 18.09
N HIS A 62 -19.27 -17.18 18.57
CA HIS A 62 -20.63 -16.70 18.82
C HIS A 62 -21.50 -16.74 17.56
N SER A 63 -21.00 -16.23 16.42
CA SER A 63 -21.72 -16.25 15.15
C SER A 63 -22.03 -17.68 14.68
N LEU A 64 -21.10 -18.62 14.82
CA LEU A 64 -21.31 -20.03 14.45
C LEU A 64 -22.43 -20.69 15.28
N ARG A 65 -22.48 -20.45 16.59
CA ARG A 65 -23.55 -20.96 17.47
C ARG A 65 -24.91 -20.35 17.16
N VAL A 66 -24.92 -19.06 16.83
CA VAL A 66 -26.13 -18.36 16.36
C VAL A 66 -26.63 -19.01 15.07
N SER A 67 -25.76 -19.17 14.06
CA SER A 67 -26.09 -19.82 12.78
C SER A 67 -26.61 -21.25 12.95
N SER A 68 -26.02 -22.05 13.85
CA SER A 68 -26.51 -23.39 14.20
C SER A 68 -27.94 -23.36 14.76
N THR A 69 -28.24 -22.45 15.69
CA THR A 69 -29.57 -22.29 16.27
C THR A 69 -30.62 -21.89 15.22
N ILE A 70 -30.24 -21.12 14.20
CA ILE A 70 -31.12 -20.69 13.12
C ILE A 70 -31.44 -21.85 12.17
N LEU A 71 -30.43 -22.65 11.82
CA LEU A 71 -30.60 -23.84 10.98
C LEU A 71 -31.52 -24.87 11.63
N GLU A 72 -31.41 -25.08 12.94
CA GLU A 72 -32.27 -26.00 13.69
C GLU A 72 -33.73 -25.56 13.74
N LYS A 73 -33.99 -24.25 13.75
CA LYS A 73 -35.35 -23.69 13.81
C LYS A 73 -36.06 -23.62 12.44
N GLY A 74 -35.34 -23.88 11.33
CA GLY A 74 -35.93 -24.04 9.99
C GLY A 74 -36.66 -22.81 9.43
N ILE A 75 -36.29 -21.60 9.85
CA ILE A 75 -37.16 -20.42 9.72
C ILE A 75 -37.27 -19.89 8.27
N HIS A 76 -36.36 -20.19 7.33
CA HIS A 76 -36.29 -19.45 6.03
C HIS A 76 -36.12 -20.31 4.75
N GLN A 77 -37.19 -20.99 4.30
CA GLN A 77 -37.17 -21.88 3.12
C GLN A 77 -36.68 -21.30 1.77
N GLN A 78 -36.63 -19.97 1.57
CA GLN A 78 -36.28 -19.38 0.26
C GLN A 78 -34.83 -18.89 0.11
N HIS A 79 -34.08 -18.71 1.21
CA HIS A 79 -32.67 -18.26 1.17
C HIS A 79 -31.66 -19.33 1.65
N ILE A 80 -32.15 -20.50 2.04
CA ILE A 80 -31.37 -21.57 2.68
C ILE A 80 -30.26 -22.11 1.77
N ALA A 81 -30.50 -22.40 0.49
CA ALA A 81 -29.51 -23.08 -0.35
C ALA A 81 -28.23 -22.25 -0.60
N SER A 82 -28.37 -20.92 -0.77
CA SER A 82 -27.20 -20.03 -0.92
C SER A 82 -26.47 -19.85 0.41
N ALA A 83 -27.22 -19.67 1.51
CA ALA A 83 -26.64 -19.49 2.84
C ALA A 83 -25.94 -20.77 3.33
N GLU A 84 -26.47 -21.96 3.02
CA GLU A 84 -25.85 -23.25 3.34
C GLU A 84 -24.54 -23.43 2.57
N SER A 85 -24.51 -23.16 1.26
CA SER A 85 -23.28 -23.21 0.46
C SER A 85 -22.21 -22.24 0.98
N ASP A 86 -22.63 -21.04 1.36
CA ASP A 86 -21.73 -20.02 1.91
C ASP A 86 -21.20 -20.38 3.29
N LEU A 87 -22.05 -20.99 4.10
CA LEU A 87 -21.70 -21.46 5.43
C LEU A 87 -20.73 -22.65 5.35
N GLU A 88 -20.94 -23.56 4.42
CA GLU A 88 -20.01 -24.66 4.14
C GLU A 88 -18.65 -24.14 3.66
N LEU A 89 -18.64 -23.13 2.76
CA LEU A 89 -17.43 -22.49 2.26
C LEU A 89 -16.62 -21.87 3.40
N VAL A 90 -17.23 -20.99 4.21
CA VAL A 90 -16.54 -20.30 5.29
C VAL A 90 -16.09 -21.27 6.38
N CYS A 91 -16.90 -22.27 6.73
CA CYS A 91 -16.55 -23.26 7.77
C CYS A 91 -15.39 -24.15 7.33
N THR A 92 -15.35 -24.56 6.07
CA THR A 92 -14.26 -25.38 5.53
C THR A 92 -12.94 -24.62 5.54
N SER A 93 -12.96 -23.35 5.10
CA SER A 93 -11.76 -22.50 5.10
C SER A 93 -11.30 -22.13 6.52
N LEU A 94 -12.26 -21.84 7.42
CA LEU A 94 -11.97 -21.57 8.82
C LEU A 94 -11.32 -22.80 9.48
N LYS A 95 -11.89 -23.99 9.30
CA LYS A 95 -11.33 -25.23 9.82
C LYS A 95 -9.88 -25.45 9.35
N GLN A 96 -9.62 -25.30 8.06
CA GLN A 96 -8.27 -25.39 7.49
C GLN A 96 -7.29 -24.44 8.18
N THR A 97 -7.72 -23.19 8.44
CA THR A 97 -6.89 -22.20 9.12
C THR A 97 -6.66 -22.56 10.59
N LEU A 98 -7.68 -23.07 11.30
CA LEU A 98 -7.53 -23.50 12.69
C LEU A 98 -6.61 -24.72 12.82
N ASP A 99 -6.73 -25.68 11.91
CA ASP A 99 -5.85 -26.87 11.86
C ASP A 99 -4.38 -26.44 11.65
N ASP A 100 -4.13 -25.52 10.72
CA ASP A 100 -2.78 -24.98 10.51
C ASP A 100 -2.25 -24.24 11.75
N ILE A 101 -3.09 -23.50 12.50
CA ILE A 101 -2.69 -22.87 13.77
C ILE A 101 -2.35 -23.93 14.83
N PHE A 102 -3.16 -24.99 14.93
CA PHE A 102 -2.92 -26.09 15.87
C PHE A 102 -1.61 -26.82 15.59
N ASP A 103 -1.26 -27.03 14.32
CA ASP A 103 0.03 -27.60 13.94
C ASP A 103 1.20 -26.76 14.49
N PHE A 104 1.09 -25.42 14.42
CA PHE A 104 2.10 -24.54 15.02
C PHE A 104 2.14 -24.61 16.55
N PHE A 105 1.00 -24.85 17.21
CA PHE A 105 0.96 -25.03 18.68
C PHE A 105 1.60 -26.35 19.11
N GLY A 106 1.34 -27.44 18.38
CA GLY A 106 1.95 -28.75 18.65
C GLY A 106 3.48 -28.73 18.55
N ASP A 107 4.02 -27.85 17.70
CA ASP A 107 5.46 -27.68 17.50
C ASP A 107 6.18 -26.87 18.60
N ILE A 108 5.47 -26.27 19.56
CA ILE A 108 6.10 -25.38 20.58
C ILE A 108 7.03 -26.18 21.49
N ASP A 109 6.58 -27.34 21.98
CA ASP A 109 7.34 -28.16 22.93
C ASP A 109 8.52 -28.88 22.27
N LEU A 110 8.51 -29.02 20.94
CA LEU A 110 9.60 -29.59 20.15
C LEU A 110 10.78 -28.61 19.96
N ARG A 111 10.58 -27.32 20.25
CA ARG A 111 11.58 -26.27 20.02
C ARG A 111 12.51 -26.10 21.21
N GLN A 112 13.81 -26.01 20.93
CA GLN A 112 14.84 -25.74 21.94
C GLN A 112 14.99 -24.23 22.16
N GLY A 113 15.14 -23.80 23.42
CA GLY A 113 15.31 -22.39 23.81
C GLY A 113 14.62 -22.06 25.13
N SER A 114 14.71 -20.80 25.56
CA SER A 114 13.90 -20.29 26.67
C SER A 114 12.41 -20.26 26.27
N ASP A 115 11.48 -20.31 27.22
CA ASP A 115 10.05 -20.31 26.90
C ASP A 115 9.66 -19.11 26.04
N ARG A 116 10.16 -17.91 26.36
CA ARG A 116 9.95 -16.71 25.55
C ARG A 116 10.42 -16.86 24.10
N ASP A 117 11.57 -17.48 23.87
CA ASP A 117 12.11 -17.68 22.53
C ASP A 117 11.29 -18.70 21.72
N LYS A 118 10.79 -19.75 22.37
CA LYS A 118 9.91 -20.75 21.74
C LYS A 118 8.64 -20.09 21.23
N TYR A 119 7.93 -19.36 22.09
CA TYR A 119 6.71 -18.65 21.72
C TYR A 119 6.97 -17.59 20.65
N LYS A 120 8.05 -16.81 20.77
CA LYS A 120 8.39 -15.76 19.78
C LYS A 120 8.66 -16.33 18.40
N ARG A 121 9.40 -17.44 18.34
CA ARG A 121 9.73 -18.11 17.08
C ARG A 121 8.49 -18.77 16.47
N THR A 122 7.65 -19.41 17.27
CA THR A 122 6.39 -19.97 16.77
C THR A 122 5.47 -18.88 16.26
N TRP A 123 5.30 -17.78 16.99
CA TRP A 123 4.52 -16.61 16.56
C TRP A 123 5.01 -16.05 15.22
N THR A 124 6.32 -15.81 15.09
CA THR A 124 6.90 -15.24 13.87
C THR A 124 6.73 -16.17 12.66
N VAL A 125 6.96 -17.47 12.84
CA VAL A 125 6.82 -18.46 11.77
C VAL A 125 5.35 -18.61 11.37
N MET A 126 4.44 -18.66 12.34
CA MET A 126 2.99 -18.75 12.09
C MET A 126 2.47 -17.51 11.34
N CYS A 127 2.82 -16.29 11.79
CA CYS A 127 2.44 -15.06 11.10
C CYS A 127 3.00 -15.01 9.67
N LYS A 128 4.25 -15.45 9.49
CA LYS A 128 4.88 -15.56 8.16
C LYS A 128 4.18 -16.61 7.29
N TYR A 129 3.80 -17.76 7.83
CA TYR A 129 3.10 -18.81 7.09
C TYR A 129 1.78 -18.30 6.53
N PHE A 130 0.93 -17.70 7.38
CA PHE A 130 -0.36 -17.17 6.93
C PHE A 130 -0.20 -16.01 5.95
N TYR A 131 0.82 -15.16 6.14
CA TYR A 131 1.16 -14.10 5.21
C TYR A 131 1.65 -14.65 3.85
N ASP A 132 2.54 -15.63 3.83
CA ASP A 132 3.04 -16.22 2.58
C ASP A 132 1.93 -16.99 1.84
N GLU A 133 1.04 -17.67 2.59
CA GLU A 133 -0.05 -18.48 2.04
C GLU A 133 -1.13 -17.64 1.34
N SER A 134 -1.59 -16.53 1.92
CA SER A 134 -2.71 -15.75 1.36
C SER A 134 -2.40 -14.28 1.10
N GLN A 135 -1.15 -13.85 1.31
CA GLN A 135 -0.75 -12.44 1.26
C GLN A 135 -1.57 -11.56 2.21
N THR A 136 -2.10 -12.15 3.28
CA THR A 136 -2.86 -11.47 4.33
C THR A 136 -2.46 -11.97 5.70
N SER A 137 -2.50 -11.09 6.71
CA SER A 137 -2.18 -11.46 8.09
C SER A 137 -3.24 -12.40 8.67
N LEU A 138 -2.85 -13.17 9.68
CA LEU A 138 -3.78 -14.01 10.44
C LEU A 138 -4.92 -13.17 11.04
N ALA A 139 -4.62 -11.97 11.53
CA ALA A 139 -5.62 -11.02 12.04
C ALA A 139 -6.64 -10.61 10.97
N ASN A 140 -6.19 -10.23 9.77
CA ASN A 140 -7.10 -9.90 8.67
C ASN A 140 -7.91 -11.10 8.23
N ARG A 141 -7.32 -12.30 8.22
CA ARG A 141 -8.04 -13.54 7.93
C ARG A 141 -9.16 -13.81 8.94
N MET A 142 -8.92 -13.61 10.23
CA MET A 142 -9.95 -13.70 11.27
C MET A 142 -11.03 -12.62 11.14
N ALA A 143 -10.64 -11.37 10.86
CA ALA A 143 -11.60 -10.29 10.61
C ALA A 143 -12.53 -10.59 9.42
N MET A 144 -12.00 -11.21 8.36
CA MET A 144 -12.78 -11.61 7.19
C MET A 144 -13.74 -12.77 7.49
N TYR A 145 -13.32 -13.78 8.26
CA TYR A 145 -14.24 -14.83 8.72
C TYR A 145 -15.34 -14.28 9.61
N LYS A 146 -15.01 -13.36 10.52
CA LYS A 146 -15.97 -12.67 11.39
C LYS A 146 -16.99 -11.87 10.59
N ALA A 147 -16.54 -11.07 9.62
CA ALA A 147 -17.42 -10.30 8.75
C ALA A 147 -18.35 -11.21 7.94
N PHE A 148 -17.81 -12.28 7.35
CA PHE A 148 -18.59 -13.27 6.58
C PHE A 148 -19.68 -13.93 7.43
N LEU A 149 -19.34 -14.44 8.62
CA LEU A 149 -20.31 -15.08 9.50
C LEU A 149 -21.30 -14.06 10.10
N GLY A 150 -20.90 -12.80 10.28
CA GLY A 150 -21.78 -11.72 10.68
C GLY A 150 -22.89 -11.48 9.66
N GLU A 151 -22.53 -11.31 8.38
CA GLU A 151 -23.50 -11.15 7.28
C GLU A 151 -24.44 -12.37 7.17
N LEU A 152 -23.89 -13.58 7.34
CA LEU A 152 -24.69 -14.82 7.37
C LEU A 152 -25.67 -14.89 8.56
N ALA A 153 -25.28 -14.37 9.71
CA ALA A 153 -26.13 -14.29 10.89
C ALA A 153 -27.18 -13.18 10.77
N ASP A 154 -26.91 -12.07 10.08
CA ASP A 154 -27.86 -10.95 9.94
C ASP A 154 -28.97 -11.25 8.92
N ILE A 155 -28.69 -12.08 7.91
CA ILE A 155 -29.72 -12.68 7.03
C ILE A 155 -30.83 -13.36 7.82
N SER A 156 -30.49 -13.98 8.95
CA SER A 156 -31.46 -14.69 9.78
C SER A 156 -32.36 -13.79 10.63
N LYS A 157 -31.96 -12.52 10.82
CA LYS A 157 -32.67 -11.57 11.68
C LYS A 157 -33.49 -10.57 10.86
N GLU A 158 -32.96 -10.09 9.75
CA GLU A 158 -33.50 -8.93 9.04
C GLU A 158 -33.79 -9.16 7.54
N GLY A 159 -33.41 -10.34 6.99
CA GLY A 159 -33.77 -10.75 5.63
C GLY A 159 -33.10 -9.97 4.50
N PHE A 160 -32.09 -9.15 4.79
CA PHE A 160 -31.32 -8.40 3.79
C PHE A 160 -29.86 -8.87 3.80
N MET A 161 -29.35 -9.27 2.63
CA MET A 161 -27.94 -9.62 2.41
C MET A 161 -27.33 -8.55 1.51
N ASP A 162 -26.21 -7.94 1.90
CA ASP A 162 -25.42 -7.16 0.95
C ASP A 162 -24.72 -8.14 -0.02
N ALA A 163 -25.36 -8.38 -1.15
CA ALA A 163 -24.86 -9.27 -2.20
C ALA A 163 -23.48 -8.84 -2.73
N THR A 164 -23.15 -7.54 -2.68
CA THR A 164 -21.86 -7.01 -3.11
C THR A 164 -20.77 -7.31 -2.10
N LEU A 165 -21.07 -7.16 -0.81
CA LEU A 165 -20.17 -7.52 0.27
C LEU A 165 -19.94 -9.04 0.32
N MET A 166 -21.00 -9.84 0.22
CA MET A 166 -20.90 -11.31 0.19
C MET A 166 -20.12 -11.81 -1.03
N ALA A 167 -20.26 -11.21 -2.22
CA ALA A 167 -19.44 -11.54 -3.37
C ALA A 167 -17.94 -11.22 -3.15
N LYS A 168 -17.63 -10.09 -2.50
CA LYS A 168 -16.25 -9.73 -2.14
C LYS A 168 -15.66 -10.72 -1.13
N LEU A 169 -16.45 -11.12 -0.14
CA LEU A 169 -16.04 -12.06 0.90
C LEU A 169 -15.84 -13.48 0.34
N ARG A 170 -16.72 -13.95 -0.56
CA ARG A 170 -16.53 -15.23 -1.29
C ARG A 170 -15.25 -15.24 -2.11
N ARG A 171 -15.01 -14.20 -2.92
CA ARG A 171 -13.79 -14.08 -3.75
C ARG A 171 -12.50 -14.08 -2.93
N TYR A 172 -12.57 -13.69 -1.67
CA TYR A 172 -11.45 -13.76 -0.74
C TYR A 172 -11.23 -15.16 -0.14
N ILE A 173 -12.30 -15.88 0.21
CA ILE A 173 -12.23 -17.19 0.89
C ILE A 173 -12.03 -18.35 -0.08
N GLU A 174 -12.62 -18.32 -1.28
CA GLU A 174 -12.54 -19.40 -2.29
C GLU A 174 -11.09 -19.80 -2.62
N PRO A 175 -10.13 -18.86 -2.86
CA PRO A 175 -8.75 -19.23 -3.18
C PRO A 175 -8.00 -19.90 -2.02
N LEU A 176 -8.44 -19.68 -0.76
CA LEU A 176 -7.83 -20.28 0.42
C LEU A 176 -8.09 -21.80 0.48
N GLN A 177 -9.13 -22.29 -0.20
CA GLN A 177 -9.44 -23.72 -0.28
C GLN A 177 -8.65 -24.45 -1.38
N GLY A 178 -8.31 -23.75 -2.48
CA GLY A 178 -7.76 -24.36 -3.70
C GLY A 178 -6.28 -24.75 -3.68
N ARG A 179 -5.55 -24.55 -2.57
CA ARG A 179 -4.07 -24.66 -2.56
C ARG A 179 -3.49 -25.98 -2.05
N ARG A 180 -4.27 -26.89 -1.47
CA ARG A 180 -3.83 -28.28 -1.21
C ARG A 180 -4.17 -29.28 -2.32
N THR A 181 -5.14 -29.00 -3.20
CA THR A 181 -5.43 -29.86 -4.37
C THR A 181 -4.30 -29.84 -5.41
N SER A 182 -3.67 -28.68 -5.62
CA SER A 182 -2.58 -28.49 -6.60
C SER A 182 -1.23 -29.08 -6.18
N ARG A 183 -1.05 -29.48 -4.92
CA ARG A 183 0.18 -30.20 -4.47
C ARG A 183 0.18 -31.68 -4.87
N SER A 184 -0.94 -32.20 -5.37
CA SER A 184 -1.06 -33.60 -5.79
C SER A 184 -0.84 -33.83 -7.29
N ALA A 185 -0.65 -32.77 -8.09
CA ALA A 185 -0.60 -32.86 -9.56
C ALA A 185 0.55 -32.03 -10.16
N LEU A 186 1.80 -32.47 -9.97
CA LEU A 186 2.95 -31.97 -10.73
C LEU A 186 3.60 -33.13 -11.49
N GLY A 187 3.35 -33.18 -12.80
CA GLY A 187 4.07 -33.99 -13.78
C GLY A 187 4.31 -33.19 -15.06
N LEU A 188 5.60 -32.89 -15.31
CA LEU A 188 6.37 -32.84 -16.59
C LEU A 188 5.56 -32.57 -17.89
N ALA A 189 5.90 -31.73 -18.88
CA ALA A 189 7.14 -31.09 -19.37
C ALA A 189 6.77 -30.10 -20.53
N PRO A 190 7.72 -29.36 -21.14
CA PRO A 190 7.46 -28.14 -21.96
C PRO A 190 7.76 -28.29 -23.47
N THR A 191 7.27 -27.36 -24.31
CA THR A 191 7.88 -27.03 -25.64
C THR A 191 7.54 -25.60 -26.12
N SER A 192 8.56 -24.88 -26.60
CA SER A 192 8.51 -23.66 -27.44
C SER A 192 9.12 -24.00 -28.84
N PRO A 193 9.49 -23.06 -29.73
CA PRO A 193 8.80 -21.91 -30.36
C PRO A 193 8.97 -21.92 -31.91
N THR A 194 8.41 -20.94 -32.66
CA THR A 194 9.07 -20.40 -33.87
C THR A 194 8.58 -18.97 -34.20
N ALA A 195 9.52 -18.06 -34.45
CA ALA A 195 9.32 -16.68 -34.87
C ALA A 195 9.48 -16.52 -36.40
N SER A 196 8.97 -15.42 -36.97
CA SER A 196 9.53 -14.77 -38.18
C SER A 196 8.95 -13.35 -38.36
N ASN A 197 9.84 -12.39 -38.56
CA ASN A 197 9.61 -11.03 -39.09
C ASN A 197 10.42 -10.90 -40.40
N PRO A 198 10.13 -9.97 -41.34
CA PRO A 198 11.02 -8.78 -41.44
C PRO A 198 10.45 -7.48 -42.10
N TYR A 199 10.98 -6.35 -41.60
CA TYR A 199 11.38 -5.07 -42.25
C TYR A 199 10.41 -4.04 -42.89
N ALA A 200 10.68 -2.76 -42.53
CA ALA A 200 10.10 -1.45 -42.89
C ALA A 200 10.62 -0.88 -44.24
N PRO A 201 10.47 0.42 -44.64
CA PRO A 201 9.65 1.56 -44.14
C PRO A 201 8.84 2.28 -45.28
N ASP A 202 7.97 3.26 -44.95
CA ASP A 202 7.81 4.49 -45.75
C ASP A 202 6.85 5.51 -45.09
N SER A 203 7.22 6.78 -45.24
CA SER A 203 6.53 7.98 -44.75
C SER A 203 5.56 8.51 -45.80
N VAL A 204 4.31 8.84 -45.44
CA VAL A 204 3.51 9.89 -46.10
C VAL A 204 2.37 10.38 -45.21
N ASP A 205 2.22 11.70 -45.19
CA ASP A 205 1.16 12.48 -44.56
C ASP A 205 -0.25 12.07 -45.03
N GLY A 206 -1.23 12.14 -44.11
CA GLY A 206 -2.64 11.90 -44.41
C GLY A 206 -3.52 12.08 -43.19
N ASP A 207 -3.99 13.32 -43.02
CA ASP A 207 -4.97 13.76 -42.02
C ASP A 207 -6.29 12.97 -42.18
N SER A 208 -6.70 12.20 -41.18
CA SER A 208 -8.06 11.63 -41.02
C SER A 208 -8.24 11.04 -39.60
N ASN A 209 -9.12 11.67 -38.82
CA ASN A 209 -9.60 11.23 -37.51
C ASN A 209 -9.84 9.71 -37.44
N THR A 210 -9.02 9.02 -36.66
CA THR A 210 -9.26 7.66 -36.19
C THR A 210 -8.69 7.52 -34.78
N ASP A 211 -9.47 6.95 -33.87
CA ASP A 211 -9.20 6.80 -32.44
C ASP A 211 -7.76 6.33 -32.12
N GLN A 212 -7.00 7.16 -31.39
CA GLN A 212 -5.71 6.78 -30.83
C GLN A 212 -5.89 5.97 -29.52
N PRO A 213 -5.24 4.80 -29.37
CA PRO A 213 -5.02 4.20 -28.07
C PRO A 213 -3.74 4.83 -27.48
N GLY A 214 -3.89 5.83 -26.61
CA GLY A 214 -2.73 6.50 -26.02
C GLY A 214 -3.02 7.78 -25.26
N SER A 215 -4.23 7.96 -24.73
CA SER A 215 -4.50 9.08 -23.83
C SER A 215 -3.75 8.82 -22.52
N VAL A 216 -2.59 9.46 -22.35
CA VAL A 216 -1.89 9.52 -21.06
C VAL A 216 -2.90 10.05 -20.05
N SER A 217 -3.17 9.25 -19.01
CA SER A 217 -4.15 9.55 -17.98
C SER A 217 -3.87 10.93 -17.38
N ASN A 218 -4.91 11.72 -17.09
CA ASN A 218 -4.79 13.03 -16.42
C ASN A 218 -4.47 12.84 -14.92
N HIS A 219 -3.39 12.13 -14.62
CA HIS A 219 -2.96 11.80 -13.28
C HIS A 219 -2.16 12.98 -12.69
N TRP A 220 -2.31 13.23 -11.38
CA TRP A 220 -1.68 14.37 -10.72
C TRP A 220 -0.15 14.40 -10.82
N VAL A 221 0.45 13.24 -10.99
CA VAL A 221 1.91 13.11 -11.15
C VAL A 221 2.40 13.92 -12.35
N LYS A 222 1.60 14.04 -13.42
CA LYS A 222 1.95 14.85 -14.58
C LYS A 222 2.09 16.33 -14.21
N THR A 223 1.20 16.84 -13.37
CA THR A 223 1.20 18.27 -12.98
C THR A 223 2.40 18.64 -12.11
N VAL A 224 2.98 17.68 -11.37
CA VAL A 224 4.23 17.87 -10.60
C VAL A 224 5.37 18.33 -11.50
N PHE A 225 5.52 17.70 -12.68
CA PHE A 225 6.63 17.97 -13.60
C PHE A 225 6.30 19.02 -14.66
N GLU A 226 5.03 19.38 -14.83
CA GLU A 226 4.60 20.53 -15.63
C GLU A 226 4.67 21.85 -14.82
N THR A 227 4.70 21.77 -13.49
CA THR A 227 4.79 22.96 -12.64
C THR A 227 6.15 23.63 -12.87
N ASN A 228 6.12 24.88 -13.34
CA ASN A 228 7.32 25.67 -13.55
C ASN A 228 7.94 26.00 -12.19
N ILE A 229 9.06 25.35 -11.88
CA ILE A 229 9.84 25.50 -10.65
C ILE A 229 11.22 26.03 -11.00
N SER A 230 11.92 26.57 -9.99
CA SER A 230 13.32 26.95 -10.15
C SER A 230 14.17 25.77 -10.65
N SER A 231 15.31 26.07 -11.25
CA SER A 231 16.23 25.07 -11.79
C SER A 231 17.64 25.37 -11.30
N THR A 232 17.86 25.08 -10.02
CA THR A 232 19.14 25.27 -9.34
C THR A 232 20.04 24.08 -9.67
N PRO A 233 21.20 24.31 -10.33
CA PRO A 233 22.11 23.22 -10.68
C PRO A 233 22.65 22.50 -9.44
N ILE A 234 22.82 21.18 -9.56
CA ILE A 234 23.55 20.35 -8.59
C ILE A 234 24.90 19.94 -9.18
N ALA A 235 25.92 19.79 -8.32
CA ALA A 235 27.22 19.29 -8.76
C ALA A 235 27.09 17.86 -9.34
N GLU A 236 27.60 17.63 -10.54
CA GLU A 236 27.46 16.36 -11.28
C GLU A 236 28.31 15.21 -10.71
N ILE A 237 28.07 14.85 -9.45
CA ILE A 237 28.78 13.80 -8.73
C ILE A 237 27.94 12.52 -8.76
N GLY A 238 28.44 11.47 -9.39
CA GLY A 238 27.79 10.16 -9.43
C GLY A 238 27.80 9.53 -10.82
N GLU A 239 27.36 8.26 -10.87
CA GLU A 239 27.29 7.46 -12.10
C GLU A 239 26.16 7.93 -13.02
N SER A 240 26.27 7.58 -14.31
CA SER A 240 25.23 7.84 -15.32
C SER A 240 23.93 7.09 -15.00
N SER A 241 22.83 7.55 -15.56
CA SER A 241 21.54 6.87 -15.43
C SER A 241 21.61 5.49 -16.06
N ASN A 242 21.26 4.45 -15.31
CA ASN A 242 21.32 3.06 -15.77
C ASN A 242 20.40 2.14 -14.95
N CYS A 243 19.96 1.05 -15.57
CA CYS A 243 19.17 -0.01 -14.93
C CYS A 243 19.96 -1.30 -14.79
N PHE A 244 19.94 -1.85 -13.58
CA PHE A 244 20.65 -3.07 -13.16
C PHE A 244 19.69 -4.24 -12.96
N GLY A 245 18.43 -4.08 -13.33
CA GLY A 245 17.41 -5.12 -13.28
C GLY A 245 17.60 -6.19 -14.34
N GLU A 246 16.94 -7.33 -14.13
CA GLU A 246 16.78 -8.35 -15.17
C GLU A 246 15.70 -7.88 -16.16
N PRO A 247 15.94 -7.98 -17.48
CA PRO A 247 14.96 -7.61 -18.50
C PRO A 247 13.76 -8.57 -18.45
N GLN A 248 12.58 -8.04 -18.74
CA GLN A 248 11.32 -8.77 -18.73
C GLN A 248 10.62 -8.60 -20.09
N ASP A 249 10.12 -9.71 -20.62
CA ASP A 249 9.37 -9.73 -21.88
C ASP A 249 7.89 -9.41 -21.64
N GLY A 250 7.25 -8.73 -22.59
CA GLY A 250 5.80 -8.51 -22.58
C GLY A 250 5.28 -7.55 -21.50
N VAL A 251 6.14 -6.77 -20.85
CA VAL A 251 5.78 -5.87 -19.73
C VAL A 251 4.64 -4.91 -20.08
N LYS A 252 4.74 -4.22 -21.23
CA LYS A 252 3.73 -3.24 -21.65
C LYS A 252 2.36 -3.88 -21.86
N THR A 253 2.31 -5.04 -22.50
CA THR A 253 1.09 -5.82 -22.71
C THR A 253 0.49 -6.26 -21.37
N TRP A 254 1.32 -6.81 -20.47
CA TRP A 254 0.87 -7.23 -19.15
C TRP A 254 0.32 -6.07 -18.31
N LEU A 255 0.97 -4.90 -18.34
CA LEU A 255 0.49 -3.70 -17.64
C LEU A 255 -0.90 -3.28 -18.13
N HIS A 256 -1.08 -3.23 -19.44
CA HIS A 256 -2.37 -2.91 -20.06
C HIS A 256 -3.45 -3.93 -19.67
N ASP A 257 -3.16 -5.23 -19.80
CA ASP A 257 -4.11 -6.31 -19.52
C ASP A 257 -4.53 -6.35 -18.04
N GLU A 258 -3.63 -5.97 -17.13
CA GLU A 258 -3.89 -5.85 -15.69
C GLU A 258 -4.55 -4.53 -15.27
N GLY A 259 -4.84 -3.63 -16.24
CA GLY A 259 -5.52 -2.36 -16.02
C GLY A 259 -4.64 -1.24 -15.44
N PHE A 260 -3.33 -1.27 -15.70
CA PHE A 260 -2.44 -0.16 -15.37
C PHE A 260 -2.44 0.89 -16.49
N GLU A 261 -2.52 2.16 -16.10
CA GLU A 261 -2.40 3.31 -16.99
C GLU A 261 -1.07 4.04 -16.76
N GLU A 262 -0.45 4.54 -17.83
CA GLU A 262 0.76 5.36 -17.71
C GLU A 262 0.41 6.74 -17.14
N ALA A 263 0.98 7.06 -15.99
CA ALA A 263 0.76 8.32 -15.28
C ALA A 263 1.81 9.39 -15.61
N LEU A 264 3.05 8.97 -15.88
CA LEU A 264 4.17 9.86 -16.23
C LEU A 264 5.26 9.06 -16.93
N GLN A 265 5.94 9.68 -17.89
CA GLN A 265 7.18 9.22 -18.48
C GLN A 265 8.24 10.33 -18.40
N LEU A 266 9.45 9.99 -17.97
CA LEU A 266 10.58 10.91 -17.81
C LEU A 266 11.81 10.40 -18.57
N PRO A 267 12.42 11.24 -19.41
CA PRO A 267 13.67 10.90 -20.07
C PRO A 267 14.88 11.18 -19.17
N PHE A 268 15.81 10.24 -19.16
CA PHE A 268 17.12 10.32 -18.54
C PHE A 268 18.18 10.05 -19.60
N PRO A 269 18.56 11.08 -20.39
CA PRO A 269 19.53 10.93 -21.46
C PRO A 269 20.89 10.52 -20.88
N GLY A 270 21.60 9.68 -21.61
CA GLY A 270 22.87 9.13 -21.15
C GLY A 270 23.47 8.18 -22.17
N GLU A 271 24.28 7.23 -21.71
CA GLU A 271 24.90 6.24 -22.61
C GLU A 271 23.88 5.29 -23.25
N TRP A 272 22.76 5.03 -22.57
CA TRP A 272 21.76 4.03 -22.96
C TRP A 272 20.34 4.60 -23.11
N ASP A 273 20.22 5.94 -23.21
CA ASP A 273 18.95 6.71 -23.26
C ASP A 273 17.79 6.04 -22.50
N THR A 274 17.75 6.29 -21.19
CA THR A 274 16.82 5.62 -20.29
C THR A 274 15.50 6.39 -20.21
N LEU A 275 14.38 5.71 -20.40
CA LEU A 275 13.04 6.23 -20.14
C LEU A 275 12.47 5.58 -18.87
N VAL A 276 12.02 6.41 -17.93
CA VAL A 276 11.38 5.93 -16.69
C VAL A 276 9.92 6.32 -16.71
N SER A 277 9.04 5.34 -16.62
CA SER A 277 7.59 5.54 -16.55
C SER A 277 7.00 5.07 -15.23
N PHE A 278 6.04 5.81 -14.70
CA PHE A 278 5.16 5.36 -13.62
C PHE A 278 3.82 4.90 -14.20
N TYR A 279 3.40 3.72 -13.79
CA TYR A 279 2.11 3.13 -14.15
C TYR A 279 1.26 2.97 -12.90
N VAL A 280 0.02 3.46 -12.94
CA VAL A 280 -0.91 3.42 -11.81
C VAL A 280 -2.15 2.65 -12.22
N ARG A 281 -2.65 1.80 -11.33
CA ARG A 281 -3.91 1.09 -11.50
C ARG A 281 -4.97 1.69 -10.58
N GLU A 282 -5.98 2.32 -11.16
CA GLU A 282 -6.98 3.11 -10.41
C GLU A 282 -7.77 2.32 -9.36
N ILE A 283 -8.10 1.06 -9.63
CA ILE A 283 -8.96 0.26 -8.75
C ILE A 283 -8.35 0.03 -7.35
N ASP A 284 -7.02 -0.09 -7.27
CA ASP A 284 -6.30 -0.38 -6.03
C ASP A 284 -5.08 0.55 -5.81
N HIS A 285 -4.97 1.62 -6.60
CA HIS A 285 -3.85 2.56 -6.64
C HIS A 285 -2.47 1.89 -6.70
N ARG A 286 -2.36 0.65 -7.21
CA ARG A 286 -1.08 -0.03 -7.29
C ARG A 286 -0.18 0.69 -8.26
N VAL A 287 1.10 0.82 -7.90
CA VAL A 287 2.06 1.56 -8.72
C VAL A 287 3.22 0.69 -9.15
N ARG A 288 3.53 0.76 -10.44
CA ARG A 288 4.71 0.15 -11.07
C ARG A 288 5.63 1.24 -11.58
N ILE A 289 6.93 1.01 -11.45
CA ILE A 289 7.96 1.77 -12.14
C ILE A 289 8.51 0.88 -13.25
N VAL A 290 8.56 1.43 -14.44
CA VAL A 290 9.12 0.78 -15.63
C VAL A 290 10.32 1.59 -16.07
N CYS A 291 11.44 0.89 -16.25
CA CYS A 291 12.60 1.42 -16.94
C CYS A 291 12.66 0.77 -18.32
N ASP A 292 12.64 1.59 -19.36
CA ASP A 292 12.87 1.24 -20.75
C ASP A 292 14.25 1.76 -21.13
N ARG A 293 15.13 0.87 -21.59
CA ARG A 293 16.47 1.22 -22.02
C ARG A 293 16.74 0.63 -23.39
N VAL A 294 17.51 1.34 -24.20
CA VAL A 294 18.00 0.81 -25.48
C VAL A 294 19.19 -0.10 -25.18
N SER A 295 19.06 -1.38 -25.53
CA SER A 295 20.12 -2.37 -25.43
C SER A 295 21.22 -2.13 -26.48
N VAL A 296 22.38 -2.76 -26.29
CA VAL A 296 23.51 -2.77 -27.25
C VAL A 296 23.07 -3.20 -28.65
N ASN A 297 22.06 -4.06 -28.72
CA ASN A 297 21.53 -4.60 -29.98
C ASN A 297 20.39 -3.75 -30.58
N GLU A 298 20.21 -2.51 -30.12
CA GLU A 298 19.11 -1.60 -30.51
C GLU A 298 17.70 -2.15 -30.17
N THR A 299 17.62 -3.16 -29.30
CA THR A 299 16.37 -3.69 -28.77
C THR A 299 16.01 -2.99 -27.47
N HIS A 300 14.72 -2.78 -27.22
CA HIS A 300 14.26 -2.19 -25.95
C HIS A 300 14.21 -3.25 -24.85
N ASP A 301 15.01 -3.06 -23.80
CA ASP A 301 14.94 -3.88 -22.59
C ASP A 301 14.00 -3.19 -21.58
N TYR A 302 12.95 -3.91 -21.17
CA TYR A 302 11.99 -3.41 -20.19
C TYR A 302 12.26 -4.02 -18.82
N HIS A 303 12.29 -3.18 -17.79
CA HIS A 303 12.45 -3.60 -16.40
C HIS A 303 11.30 -3.04 -15.57
N CYS A 304 10.54 -3.91 -14.91
CA CYS A 304 9.37 -3.51 -14.13
C CYS A 304 9.45 -4.01 -12.69
N LEU A 305 9.21 -3.12 -11.73
CA LEU A 305 9.04 -3.46 -10.32
C LEU A 305 7.88 -2.64 -9.71
N PRO A 306 7.20 -3.17 -8.68
CA PRO A 306 6.31 -2.35 -7.88
C PRO A 306 7.10 -1.41 -6.98
N LEU A 307 6.61 -0.18 -6.80
CA LEU A 307 7.32 0.86 -6.03
C LEU A 307 7.56 0.44 -4.57
N ASN A 308 6.63 -0.32 -3.98
CA ASN A 308 6.71 -0.78 -2.59
C ASN A 308 7.79 -1.84 -2.32
N LEU A 309 8.48 -2.34 -3.35
CA LEU A 309 9.66 -3.20 -3.21
C LEU A 309 10.99 -2.43 -3.28
N LEU A 310 10.92 -1.14 -3.56
CA LEU A 310 12.08 -0.28 -3.76
C LEU A 310 12.20 0.72 -2.61
N GLU A 311 13.44 0.96 -2.22
CA GLU A 311 13.84 2.10 -1.42
C GLU A 311 14.62 3.07 -2.28
N ILE A 312 14.51 4.36 -2.00
CA ILE A 312 15.19 5.41 -2.74
C ILE A 312 16.27 6.05 -1.86
N VAL A 313 17.49 6.11 -2.36
CA VAL A 313 18.65 6.66 -1.63
C VAL A 313 19.32 7.69 -2.50
N ARG A 314 19.75 8.82 -1.93
CA ARG A 314 20.48 9.83 -2.69
C ARG A 314 21.99 9.61 -2.56
N VAL A 315 22.69 9.62 -3.69
CA VAL A 315 24.15 9.56 -3.75
C VAL A 315 24.63 10.66 -4.70
N GLY A 316 25.14 11.76 -4.15
CA GLY A 316 25.54 12.94 -4.94
C GLY A 316 24.36 13.53 -5.73
N SER A 317 24.53 13.63 -7.05
CA SER A 317 23.50 14.07 -8.01
C SER A 317 22.56 12.95 -8.47
N CYS A 318 22.60 11.77 -7.84
CA CYS A 318 21.84 10.61 -8.26
C CYS A 318 20.80 10.16 -7.23
N LEU A 319 19.67 9.64 -7.70
CA LEU A 319 18.76 8.81 -6.90
C LEU A 319 18.94 7.35 -7.30
N GLN A 320 19.24 6.53 -6.31
CA GLN A 320 19.40 5.09 -6.43
C GLN A 320 18.17 4.40 -5.87
N LEU A 321 17.48 3.65 -6.72
CA LEU A 321 16.36 2.81 -6.32
C LEU A 321 16.91 1.40 -6.07
N CYS A 322 16.79 0.96 -4.83
CA CYS A 322 17.38 -0.28 -4.33
C CYS A 322 16.29 -1.27 -3.91
N ARG A 323 16.43 -2.52 -4.32
CA ARG A 323 15.59 -3.63 -3.84
C ARG A 323 16.20 -4.22 -2.59
N ARG A 324 15.40 -4.34 -1.54
CA ARG A 324 15.80 -4.99 -0.29
C ARG A 324 15.72 -6.52 -0.41
N ARG A 325 16.82 -7.21 -0.12
CA ARG A 325 16.94 -8.69 -0.10
C ARG A 325 17.36 -9.20 1.28
N ARG A 326 17.42 -10.53 1.44
CA ARG A 326 17.91 -11.24 2.64
C ARG A 326 17.37 -10.71 3.97
N GLN A 327 16.05 -10.71 4.12
CA GLN A 327 15.38 -10.29 5.37
C GLN A 327 15.69 -8.85 5.82
N GLY A 328 16.15 -7.98 4.91
CA GLY A 328 16.33 -6.55 5.17
C GLY A 328 17.76 -6.09 5.40
N GLN A 329 18.75 -6.99 5.28
CA GLN A 329 20.15 -6.68 5.50
C GLN A 329 20.90 -6.19 4.25
N GLU A 330 20.34 -6.42 3.06
CA GLU A 330 21.02 -6.12 1.79
C GLU A 330 20.15 -5.20 0.92
N LEU A 331 20.71 -4.06 0.51
CA LEU A 331 20.16 -3.18 -0.52
C LEU A 331 20.88 -3.46 -1.84
N VAL A 332 20.14 -3.92 -2.84
CA VAL A 332 20.66 -4.20 -4.17
C VAL A 332 20.18 -3.13 -5.13
N LEU A 333 21.11 -2.38 -5.72
CA LEU A 333 20.81 -1.35 -6.70
C LEU A 333 20.01 -1.95 -7.88
N TRP A 334 18.92 -1.29 -8.24
CA TRP A 334 18.07 -1.68 -9.38
C TRP A 334 18.05 -0.60 -10.45
N LEU A 335 18.01 0.67 -10.07
CA LEU A 335 18.00 1.80 -11.00
C LEU A 335 18.81 2.95 -10.40
N ASN A 336 19.70 3.55 -11.18
CA ASN A 336 20.39 4.78 -10.85
C ASN A 336 19.89 5.88 -11.80
N LEU A 337 19.48 7.03 -11.25
CA LEU A 337 18.97 8.17 -12.02
C LEU A 337 19.78 9.41 -11.68
N LYS A 338 20.46 9.98 -12.67
CA LYS A 338 21.25 11.21 -12.52
C LYS A 338 20.38 12.43 -12.82
N PHE A 339 20.45 13.42 -11.94
CA PHE A 339 19.73 14.69 -12.05
C PHE A 339 20.71 15.85 -12.21
N THR A 340 20.30 16.86 -12.98
CA THR A 340 21.08 18.09 -13.20
C THR A 340 20.65 19.24 -12.30
N THR A 341 19.45 19.16 -11.73
CA THR A 341 18.90 20.15 -10.81
C THR A 341 18.37 19.48 -9.53
N ILE A 342 18.48 20.19 -8.41
CA ILE A 342 17.93 19.70 -7.13
C ILE A 342 16.40 19.64 -7.17
N GLU A 343 15.75 20.55 -7.88
CA GLU A 343 14.30 20.60 -7.99
C GLU A 343 13.72 19.37 -8.70
N SER A 344 14.33 18.94 -9.82
CA SER A 344 13.91 17.74 -10.54
C SER A 344 14.11 16.48 -9.69
N MET A 345 15.22 16.40 -8.96
CA MET A 345 15.50 15.31 -8.01
C MET A 345 14.45 15.25 -6.89
N VAL A 346 14.17 16.38 -6.24
CA VAL A 346 13.19 16.45 -5.14
C VAL A 346 11.78 16.15 -5.66
N CYS A 347 11.40 16.62 -6.84
CA CYS A 347 10.11 16.29 -7.45
C CYS A 347 9.97 14.78 -7.72
N PHE A 348 11.01 14.15 -8.26
CA PHE A 348 11.04 12.69 -8.45
C PHE A 348 10.95 11.94 -7.11
N PHE A 349 11.75 12.33 -6.13
CA PHE A 349 11.77 11.74 -4.80
C PHE A 349 10.39 11.85 -4.11
N GLY A 350 9.82 13.04 -4.08
CA GLY A 350 8.50 13.28 -3.47
C GLY A 350 7.39 12.52 -4.18
N THR A 351 7.43 12.46 -5.51
CA THR A 351 6.49 11.68 -6.34
C THR A 351 6.58 10.20 -6.01
N PHE A 352 7.81 9.66 -5.95
CA PHE A 352 8.06 8.27 -5.61
C PHE A 352 7.49 7.91 -4.24
N LEU A 353 7.77 8.73 -3.21
CA LEU A 353 7.26 8.50 -1.86
C LEU A 353 5.73 8.56 -1.80
N ALA A 354 5.12 9.57 -2.43
CA ALA A 354 3.67 9.76 -2.43
C ALA A 354 2.95 8.61 -3.16
N LEU A 355 3.37 8.28 -4.38
CA LEU A 355 2.81 7.14 -5.13
C LEU A 355 2.94 5.82 -4.36
N ARG A 356 4.12 5.57 -3.78
CA ARG A 356 4.37 4.37 -2.99
C ARG A 356 3.49 4.28 -1.75
N SER A 357 3.19 5.41 -1.11
CA SER A 357 2.33 5.45 0.07
C SER A 357 0.84 5.20 -0.23
N GLN A 358 0.41 5.47 -1.46
CA GLN A 358 -0.98 5.32 -1.89
C GLN A 358 -1.30 3.91 -2.41
N ASP A 359 -0.28 3.06 -2.62
CA ASP A 359 -0.45 1.68 -3.09
C ASP A 359 -1.20 0.81 -2.07
N ARG A 360 -2.46 0.47 -2.37
CA ARG A 360 -3.33 -0.32 -1.47
C ARG A 360 -2.97 -1.81 -1.43
N GLY A 361 -2.09 -2.28 -2.31
CA GLY A 361 -1.65 -3.67 -2.32
C GLY A 361 -0.74 -4.02 -1.13
N ARG A 362 -0.02 -3.02 -0.59
CA ARG A 362 0.82 -3.13 0.61
C ARG A 362 1.21 -1.72 1.08
N PRO A 363 0.43 -1.07 1.95
CA PRO A 363 0.80 0.21 2.54
C PRO A 363 2.20 0.12 3.16
N VAL A 364 3.09 1.05 2.83
CA VAL A 364 4.45 1.04 3.39
C VAL A 364 4.41 1.56 4.82
N GLU A 365 4.31 0.65 5.78
CA GLU A 365 4.56 0.96 7.19
C GLU A 365 6.08 1.17 7.41
N HIS A 366 6.44 2.16 8.24
CA HIS A 366 7.83 2.46 8.59
C HIS A 366 8.72 2.86 7.38
N ILE A 367 8.30 3.88 6.61
CA ILE A 367 9.13 4.51 5.57
C ILE A 367 10.48 4.88 6.19
N ARG A 368 11.59 4.34 5.67
CA ARG A 368 12.95 4.56 6.20
C ARG A 368 13.74 5.59 5.40
N ASP A 369 13.35 5.74 4.14
CA ASP A 369 13.94 6.56 3.10
C ASP A 369 13.09 7.82 2.83
N TYR A 370 12.49 8.38 3.89
CA TYR A 370 11.67 9.60 3.79
C TYR A 370 12.51 10.89 3.81
N GLU A 371 13.77 10.79 4.24
CA GLU A 371 14.76 11.87 4.21
C GLU A 371 15.60 11.76 2.94
N LEU A 372 15.87 12.90 2.34
CA LEU A 372 16.76 12.99 1.19
C LEU A 372 18.16 13.32 1.71
N ASP A 373 19.10 12.38 1.55
CA ASP A 373 20.46 12.57 2.07
C ASP A 373 21.11 13.88 1.55
N MET A 374 22.04 14.42 2.34
CA MET A 374 22.72 15.71 2.10
C MET A 374 21.82 16.95 2.16
N GLU A 375 20.59 16.84 2.65
CA GLU A 375 19.81 17.99 3.09
C GLU A 375 19.89 18.16 4.62
N ASP A 376 20.15 19.38 5.05
CA ASP A 376 20.11 19.74 6.47
C ASP A 376 18.69 20.22 6.83
N GLU A 377 18.06 19.61 7.84
CA GLU A 377 16.83 20.14 8.44
C GLU A 377 17.19 21.33 9.33
N LEU A 378 16.80 22.54 8.89
CA LEU A 378 17.08 23.78 9.60
C LEU A 378 15.96 24.19 10.56
N TYR A 379 14.76 23.66 10.34
CA TYR A 379 13.57 23.94 11.13
C TYR A 379 12.55 22.81 10.96
N GLY A 380 11.81 22.51 12.04
CA GLY A 380 10.66 21.62 12.04
C GLY A 380 9.57 22.14 12.98
N GLY A 381 8.33 22.21 12.49
CA GLY A 381 7.18 22.68 13.26
C GLY A 381 5.86 22.10 12.76
N LEU A 382 4.78 22.30 13.52
CA LEU A 382 3.45 21.79 13.18
C LEU A 382 2.55 22.87 12.59
N ILE A 383 1.87 22.51 11.51
CA ILE A 383 0.93 23.39 10.80
C ILE A 383 -0.43 22.71 10.63
N PHE A 384 -1.48 23.53 10.58
CA PHE A 384 -2.81 23.12 10.19
C PHE A 384 -2.99 23.24 8.67
N ALA A 385 -3.55 22.21 8.03
CA ALA A 385 -4.14 22.29 6.70
C ALA A 385 -5.59 21.82 6.76
N GLY A 386 -6.52 22.77 6.80
CA GLY A 386 -7.92 22.45 7.05
C GLY A 386 -8.12 21.90 8.46
N LYS A 387 -8.44 20.61 8.57
CA LYS A 387 -8.63 19.91 9.86
C LYS A 387 -7.43 19.06 10.26
N ASP A 388 -6.48 18.87 9.36
CA ASP A 388 -5.37 17.94 9.53
C ASP A 388 -4.10 18.64 10.01
N LEU A 389 -3.27 17.89 10.73
CA LEU A 389 -1.97 18.32 11.20
C LEU A 389 -0.88 17.79 10.27
N HIS A 390 -0.01 18.69 9.82
CA HIS A 390 1.17 18.36 9.05
C HIS A 390 2.44 18.85 9.74
N ALA A 391 3.52 18.10 9.52
CA ALA A 391 4.85 18.55 9.88
C ALA A 391 5.43 19.38 8.73
N LEU A 392 5.71 20.65 8.99
CA LEU A 392 6.39 21.57 8.09
C LEU A 392 7.88 21.62 8.44
N ARG A 393 8.73 21.47 7.43
CA ARG A 393 10.19 21.55 7.59
C ARG A 393 10.82 22.51 6.60
N ILE A 394 11.96 23.09 7.00
CA ILE A 394 12.87 23.83 6.12
C ILE A 394 14.10 22.96 5.91
N PHE A 395 14.38 22.65 4.64
CA PHE A 395 15.57 21.92 4.24
C PHE A 395 16.50 22.83 3.45
N GLN A 396 17.81 22.67 3.67
CA GLN A 396 18.84 23.26 2.82
C GLN A 396 19.71 22.17 2.23
N ASP A 397 19.84 22.16 0.90
CA ASP A 397 20.71 21.22 0.21
C ASP A 397 22.18 21.57 0.43
N GLY A 398 22.99 20.61 0.86
CA GLY A 398 24.41 20.82 1.13
C GLY A 398 25.22 21.20 -0.12
N SER A 399 24.84 20.68 -1.29
CA SER A 399 25.61 20.84 -2.53
C SER A 399 25.24 22.08 -3.33
N SER A 400 23.95 22.31 -3.56
CA SER A 400 23.39 23.42 -4.35
C SER A 400 23.04 24.63 -3.48
N ARG A 401 22.99 24.46 -2.15
CA ARG A 401 22.53 25.47 -1.17
C ARG A 401 21.08 25.90 -1.36
N ALA A 402 20.32 25.21 -2.21
CA ALA A 402 18.90 25.47 -2.40
C ALA A 402 18.13 25.24 -1.10
N VAL A 403 17.21 26.15 -0.80
CA VAL A 403 16.35 26.09 0.38
C VAL A 403 14.93 25.76 -0.06
N ARG A 404 14.33 24.76 0.57
CA ARG A 404 12.96 24.34 0.29
C ARG A 404 12.15 24.11 1.56
N LEU A 405 10.85 24.28 1.41
CA LEU A 405 9.84 23.92 2.40
C LEU A 405 9.23 22.57 2.03
N GLN A 406 8.95 21.72 3.02
CA GLN A 406 8.20 20.48 2.82
C GLN A 406 7.14 20.31 3.91
N ALA A 407 5.89 20.09 3.51
CA ALA A 407 4.86 19.58 4.41
C ALA A 407 4.71 18.07 4.23
N SER A 408 4.56 17.37 5.34
CA SER A 408 4.38 15.92 5.37
C SER A 408 3.29 15.52 6.37
N VAL A 409 2.70 14.35 6.18
CA VAL A 409 1.73 13.79 7.13
C VAL A 409 2.40 13.57 8.48
N TYR A 410 1.80 14.09 9.54
CA TYR A 410 2.40 14.09 10.88
C TYR A 410 2.22 12.77 11.65
N HIS A 411 1.05 12.13 11.51
CA HIS A 411 0.67 10.96 12.30
C HIS A 411 -0.05 9.89 11.47
N GLY A 412 -0.19 8.68 12.04
CA GLY A 412 -0.86 7.55 11.39
C GLY A 412 0.08 6.79 10.45
N GLU A 413 -0.51 5.88 9.67
CA GLU A 413 0.22 4.97 8.78
C GLU A 413 1.01 5.70 7.68
N MET A 414 0.53 6.88 7.26
CA MET A 414 1.18 7.70 6.24
C MET A 414 2.20 8.70 6.81
N LYS A 415 2.60 8.58 8.08
CA LYS A 415 3.57 9.49 8.68
C LYS A 415 4.83 9.65 7.81
N ASN A 416 5.31 10.88 7.69
CA ASN A 416 6.46 11.32 6.88
C ASN A 416 6.24 11.34 5.36
N VAL A 417 5.08 10.91 4.86
CA VAL A 417 4.76 11.02 3.43
C VAL A 417 4.65 12.50 3.03
N PRO A 418 5.34 12.95 1.97
CA PRO A 418 5.28 14.35 1.53
C PRO A 418 3.91 14.68 0.93
N VAL A 419 3.36 15.82 1.34
CA VAL A 419 2.09 16.37 0.83
C VAL A 419 2.36 17.45 -0.20
N TRP A 420 3.32 18.32 0.08
CA TRP A 420 3.82 19.28 -0.90
C TRP A 420 5.24 19.73 -0.57
N THR A 421 5.94 20.22 -1.59
CA THR A 421 7.25 20.87 -1.47
C THR A 421 7.23 22.21 -2.19
N ALA A 422 8.06 23.17 -1.76
CA ALA A 422 8.18 24.47 -2.42
C ALA A 422 9.60 25.00 -2.26
N PHE A 423 10.25 25.39 -3.36
CA PHE A 423 11.57 26.02 -3.33
C PHE A 423 11.43 27.51 -3.04
N ILE A 424 12.21 28.01 -2.08
CA ILE A 424 12.11 29.39 -1.61
C ILE A 424 13.37 30.21 -1.84
N THR A 425 14.49 29.60 -2.25
CA THR A 425 15.81 30.25 -2.42
C THR A 425 15.73 31.61 -3.12
N GLN A 426 15.00 31.71 -4.23
CA GLN A 426 14.86 32.93 -5.03
C GLN A 426 13.96 34.00 -4.37
N HIS A 427 12.99 33.57 -3.57
CA HIS A 427 12.01 34.44 -2.93
C HIS A 427 12.57 35.09 -1.66
N MET A 428 13.52 34.44 -0.99
CA MET A 428 14.08 34.90 0.29
C MET A 428 14.71 36.29 0.25
N LYS A 429 15.13 36.76 -0.94
CA LYS A 429 15.71 38.09 -1.14
C LYS A 429 14.67 39.16 -1.51
N SER A 430 13.44 38.77 -1.82
CA SER A 430 12.38 39.71 -2.24
C SER A 430 11.78 40.40 -1.04
N GLU A 431 11.69 41.73 -1.04
CA GLU A 431 11.09 42.44 0.10
C GLU A 431 9.59 42.12 0.24
N GLY A 432 9.16 41.80 1.47
CA GLY A 432 7.75 41.57 1.77
C GLY A 432 7.16 40.27 1.23
N TRP A 433 8.00 39.34 0.72
CA TRP A 433 7.55 38.02 0.28
C TRP A 433 6.98 37.18 1.44
N MET A 434 7.49 37.39 2.65
CA MET A 434 7.05 36.73 3.87
C MET A 434 6.57 37.75 4.89
N ARG A 435 5.43 37.48 5.53
CA ARG A 435 4.87 38.31 6.60
C ARG A 435 4.28 37.46 7.70
N LEU A 436 4.75 37.65 8.93
CA LEU A 436 4.09 37.12 10.12
C LEU A 436 2.82 37.94 10.41
N MET A 437 1.68 37.26 10.46
CA MET A 437 0.38 37.76 10.88
C MET A 437 0.03 37.11 12.23
N PRO A 438 0.23 37.82 13.35
CA PRO A 438 0.09 37.23 14.68
C PRO A 438 -1.32 36.68 14.99
N PRO A 439 -1.44 35.66 15.86
CA PRO A 439 -0.35 35.04 16.63
C PRO A 439 0.35 33.88 15.92
N THR A 440 -0.23 33.26 14.89
CA THR A 440 0.21 31.95 14.38
C THR A 440 0.18 31.80 12.85
N LEU A 441 -0.09 32.87 12.11
CA LEU A 441 -0.28 32.81 10.67
C LEU A 441 0.90 33.44 9.95
N VAL A 442 1.46 32.78 8.94
CA VAL A 442 2.51 33.34 8.08
C VAL A 442 1.98 33.41 6.65
N SER A 443 2.00 34.60 6.05
CA SER A 443 1.70 34.81 4.64
C SER A 443 2.98 34.73 3.81
N LEU A 444 2.91 34.00 2.69
CA LEU A 444 3.98 33.79 1.72
C LEU A 444 3.47 34.15 0.33
N ARG A 445 3.99 35.24 -0.24
CA ARG A 445 3.67 35.68 -1.60
C ARG A 445 4.39 34.83 -2.62
N GLU A 446 3.72 34.56 -3.73
CA GLU A 446 4.29 33.86 -4.90
C GLU A 446 4.86 32.47 -4.60
N LEU A 447 4.48 31.86 -3.47
CA LEU A 447 4.92 30.51 -3.13
C LEU A 447 4.36 29.50 -4.13
N GLN A 448 5.26 28.90 -4.92
CA GLN A 448 4.95 27.83 -5.85
C GLN A 448 5.07 26.48 -5.15
N ARG A 449 3.93 25.87 -4.82
CA ARG A 449 3.87 24.55 -4.19
C ARG A 449 3.70 23.48 -5.26
N VAL A 450 4.58 22.49 -5.24
CA VAL A 450 4.42 21.22 -5.92
C VAL A 450 3.65 20.30 -4.98
N ILE A 451 2.45 19.90 -5.36
CA ILE A 451 1.54 19.10 -4.52
C ILE A 451 1.61 17.63 -4.96
N PHE A 452 1.81 16.74 -3.99
CA PHE A 452 1.74 15.30 -4.18
C PHE A 452 0.38 14.85 -3.64
N THR A 453 -0.58 14.57 -4.53
CA THR A 453 -1.99 14.73 -4.13
C THR A 453 -2.50 13.61 -3.22
N PHE A 454 -3.26 14.05 -2.22
CA PHE A 454 -4.27 13.34 -1.48
C PHE A 454 -5.56 14.13 -1.72
N SER A 455 -6.67 13.46 -2.05
CA SER A 455 -7.89 14.08 -2.59
C SER A 455 -8.56 15.15 -1.70
N ASP A 456 -8.09 15.31 -0.48
CA ASP A 456 -8.61 16.15 0.60
C ASP A 456 -7.70 17.35 0.95
N TYR A 457 -6.50 17.47 0.37
CA TYR A 457 -5.61 18.58 0.69
C TYR A 457 -6.10 19.92 0.11
N SER A 458 -6.72 20.75 0.96
CA SER A 458 -7.11 22.11 0.61
C SER A 458 -6.01 23.10 0.96
N GLN A 459 -5.58 23.93 0.00
CA GLN A 459 -4.60 24.99 0.24
C GLN A 459 -5.23 26.13 1.05
N PRO A 460 -4.70 26.45 2.25
CA PRO A 460 -5.13 27.65 2.96
C PRO A 460 -4.68 28.88 2.16
N ARG A 461 -5.65 29.71 1.75
CA ARG A 461 -5.41 31.00 1.08
C ARG A 461 -6.12 32.13 1.83
N THR A 462 -5.53 33.32 1.83
CA THR A 462 -6.25 34.51 2.32
C THR A 462 -7.40 34.88 1.39
N ARG A 463 -8.26 35.81 1.83
CA ARG A 463 -9.29 36.43 0.98
C ARG A 463 -8.70 37.10 -0.27
N ASP A 464 -7.45 37.53 -0.19
CA ASP A 464 -6.70 38.17 -1.28
C ASP A 464 -5.94 37.14 -2.15
N GLY A 465 -6.10 35.84 -1.88
CA GLY A 465 -5.47 34.75 -2.64
C GLY A 465 -4.02 34.46 -2.28
N GLU A 466 -3.45 35.10 -1.25
CA GLU A 466 -2.08 34.84 -0.80
C GLU A 466 -1.98 33.47 -0.14
N ASN A 467 -0.85 32.77 -0.33
CA ASN A 467 -0.61 31.50 0.34
C ASN A 467 -0.36 31.75 1.82
N VAL A 468 -1.05 31.01 2.68
CA VAL A 468 -0.79 31.07 4.12
C VAL A 468 -0.38 29.73 4.69
N ILE A 469 0.35 29.81 5.80
CA ILE A 469 0.74 28.71 6.65
C ILE A 469 0.24 29.03 8.05
N GLN A 470 -0.65 28.18 8.57
CA GLN A 470 -1.23 28.32 9.89
C GLN A 470 -0.48 27.41 10.86
N PHE A 471 0.35 27.96 11.73
CA PHE A 471 1.09 27.21 12.74
C PHE A 471 0.20 26.86 13.94
N THR A 472 0.59 25.83 14.68
CA THR A 472 -0.09 25.44 15.91
C THR A 472 0.26 26.34 17.10
N THR A 473 1.47 26.90 17.11
CA THR A 473 1.96 27.78 18.18
C THR A 473 2.61 29.04 17.63
N GLU A 474 2.60 30.11 18.43
CA GLU A 474 3.28 31.38 18.09
C GLU A 474 4.80 31.20 18.04
N ALA A 475 5.34 30.38 18.93
CA ALA A 475 6.76 30.03 18.96
C ALA A 475 7.21 29.35 17.66
N ASP A 476 6.40 28.42 17.13
CA ASP A 476 6.70 27.77 15.85
C ASP A 476 6.68 28.78 14.71
N ALA A 477 5.67 29.65 14.64
CA ALA A 477 5.56 30.67 13.60
C ALA A 477 6.74 31.65 13.64
N GLN A 478 7.15 32.08 14.83
CA GLN A 478 8.30 32.96 15.01
C GLN A 478 9.61 32.25 14.64
N GLY A 479 9.82 31.02 15.11
CA GLY A 479 11.02 30.23 14.78
C GLY A 479 11.17 29.98 13.28
N PHE A 480 10.06 29.75 12.58
CA PHE A 480 10.04 29.62 11.11
C PHE A 480 10.53 30.90 10.42
N VAL A 481 10.01 32.05 10.85
CA VAL A 481 10.38 33.37 10.30
C VAL A 481 11.84 33.70 10.59
N ASP A 482 12.31 33.42 11.82
CA ASP A 482 13.67 33.71 12.25
C ASP A 482 14.71 32.93 11.43
N VAL A 483 14.49 31.63 11.20
CA VAL A 483 15.38 30.78 10.37
C VAL A 483 15.44 31.29 8.94
N ILE A 484 14.30 31.67 8.36
CA ILE A 484 14.26 32.23 7.00
C ILE A 484 14.99 33.58 6.92
N ILE A 485 14.81 34.45 7.91
CA ILE A 485 15.52 35.73 7.99
C ILE A 485 17.03 35.51 8.11
N GLU A 486 17.47 34.55 8.92
CA GLU A 486 18.88 34.19 9.05
C GLU A 486 19.46 33.71 7.72
N LEU A 487 18.77 32.80 7.05
CA LEU A 487 19.17 32.29 5.74
C LEU A 487 19.19 33.37 4.65
N SER A 488 18.34 34.40 4.73
CA SER A 488 18.34 35.52 3.76
C SER A 488 19.56 36.44 3.88
N LYS A 489 20.29 36.36 5.00
CA LYS A 489 21.51 37.14 5.26
C LYS A 489 22.79 36.43 4.82
N ALA A 490 22.72 35.11 4.62
CA ALA A 490 23.81 34.28 4.12
C ALA A 490 23.90 34.37 2.59
#